data_AF-A0A6F7VXJ9-F1
#
_entry.id   AF-A0A6F7VXJ9-F1
#
_cell.length_a   1.000
_cell.length_b   1.000
_cell.length_c   1.000
_cell.angle_alpha   90.00
_cell.angle_beta   90.00
_cell.angle_gamma   90.00
#
_symmetry.space_group_name_H-M   'P 1'
#
loop_
_entity.id
_entity.type
_entity.pdbx_description
1 polymer ?
#
loop_
_entity_poly.entity_id
_entity_poly.type
_entity_poly.pdbx_seq_one_letter_code
_entity_poly.pdbx_strand_id
1 'polypeptide(L)'
;PSFGRLGGPEEAELARGQPAVDPAAQPASYVRIRGRVVRVTTEGAAEHSEALAQKYLGGPYPWFGGRDQVRVLYVIQPERISSPRG
;
A
#
# COMPACT_ATOMS: atom_id res chain seq x y z
N PRO A 1 28.51 8.83 53.52
CA PRO A 1 28.61 7.38 53.78
C PRO A 1 27.33 6.67 53.33
N SER A 2 27.29 5.66 52.47
CA SER A 2 28.22 4.58 52.16
C SER A 2 27.87 4.02 50.77
N PHE A 3 28.89 3.56 50.04
CA PHE A 3 28.75 2.73 48.85
C PHE A 3 28.30 1.30 49.24
N GLY A 4 27.39 0.70 48.47
CA GLY A 4 27.10 -0.74 48.47
C GLY A 4 26.76 -1.14 47.04
N ARG A 5 27.77 -1.50 46.24
CA ARG A 5 28.18 -2.86 45.82
C ARG A 5 27.31 -3.45 44.69
N LEU A 6 28.03 -3.72 43.61
CA LEU A 6 27.72 -4.36 42.34
C LEU A 6 27.09 -5.77 42.44
N GLY A 7 26.19 -6.08 41.50
CA GLY A 7 26.22 -7.31 40.68
C GLY A 7 25.17 -8.39 40.95
N GLY A 8 24.38 -8.76 39.92
CA GLY A 8 23.59 -10.00 39.88
C GLY A 8 22.74 -10.14 38.60
N PRO A 9 22.86 -11.24 37.80
CA PRO A 9 22.28 -11.37 36.45
C PRO A 9 20.96 -12.16 36.46
N GLU A 10 19.83 -11.49 36.64
CA GLU A 10 18.48 -12.06 36.59
C GLU A 10 17.58 -10.82 36.67
N GLU A 11 16.72 -10.43 35.76
CA GLU A 11 16.00 -11.12 34.71
C GLU A 11 15.82 -10.03 33.65
N ALA A 12 16.52 -10.15 32.53
CA ALA A 12 16.00 -9.54 31.31
C ALA A 12 14.78 -10.37 30.96
N GLU A 13 13.66 -10.08 31.62
CA GLU A 13 12.35 -10.56 31.23
C GLU A 13 12.14 -10.00 29.83
N LEU A 14 12.53 -10.81 28.84
CA LEU A 14 12.13 -10.64 27.46
C LEU A 14 10.63 -10.45 27.55
N ALA A 15 10.20 -9.21 27.38
CA ALA A 15 8.83 -8.86 27.14
C ALA A 15 8.43 -9.66 25.89
N ARG A 16 7.93 -10.88 26.11
CA ARG A 16 7.07 -11.59 25.17
C ARG A 16 5.76 -10.83 25.19
N GLY A 17 5.80 -9.61 24.67
CA GLY A 17 4.62 -8.94 24.18
C GLY A 17 4.09 -9.85 23.08
N GLN A 18 3.05 -10.61 23.39
CA GLN A 18 2.14 -11.04 22.35
C GLN A 18 1.71 -9.75 21.65
N PRO A 19 1.87 -9.61 20.32
CA PRO A 19 1.26 -8.48 19.65
C PRO A 19 -0.22 -8.55 19.99
N ALA A 20 -0.73 -7.52 20.67
CA ALA A 20 -2.15 -7.39 20.91
C ALA A 20 -2.79 -7.29 19.53
N VAL A 21 -3.29 -8.41 19.02
CA VAL A 21 -4.16 -8.42 17.85
C VAL A 21 -5.48 -7.91 18.38
N ASP A 22 -5.75 -6.64 18.14
CA ASP A 22 -7.06 -6.07 18.37
C ASP A 22 -8.10 -6.96 17.66
N PRO A 23 -9.02 -7.63 18.37
CA PRO A 23 -10.07 -8.41 17.73
C PRO A 23 -11.02 -7.55 16.88
N ALA A 24 -10.97 -6.21 17.03
CA ALA A 24 -11.63 -5.24 16.17
C ALA A 24 -10.79 -4.80 14.96
N ALA A 25 -9.57 -5.32 14.78
CA ALA A 25 -8.81 -5.19 13.54
C ALA A 25 -9.51 -6.01 12.45
N GLN A 26 -10.57 -5.43 11.91
CA GLN A 26 -11.31 -5.95 10.77
C GLN A 26 -10.29 -6.30 9.67
N PRO A 27 -10.25 -7.54 9.18
CA PRO A 27 -9.36 -7.88 8.07
C PRO A 27 -9.68 -6.93 6.92
N ALA A 28 -8.64 -6.29 6.37
CA ALA A 28 -8.78 -5.31 5.30
C ALA A 28 -9.76 -5.83 4.24
N SER A 29 -10.82 -5.07 3.99
CA SER A 29 -11.77 -5.38 2.92
C SER A 29 -11.03 -5.28 1.59
N TYR A 30 -10.72 -6.43 0.99
CA TYR A 30 -10.13 -6.48 -0.35
C TYR A 30 -11.16 -6.91 -1.38
N VAL A 31 -11.04 -6.36 -2.59
CA VAL A 31 -11.76 -6.82 -3.77
C VAL A 31 -10.72 -7.27 -4.78
N ARG A 32 -10.92 -8.46 -5.34
CA ARG A 32 -10.09 -8.98 -6.42
C ARG A 32 -10.86 -8.88 -7.73
N ILE A 33 -10.30 -8.14 -8.68
CA ILE A 33 -10.82 -8.01 -10.05
C ILE A 33 -9.87 -8.76 -10.98
N ARG A 34 -10.40 -9.74 -11.72
CA ARG A 34 -9.71 -10.41 -12.83
C ARG A 34 -10.38 -10.02 -14.13
N GLY A 35 -9.60 -9.84 -15.18
CA GLY A 35 -10.10 -9.43 -16.48
C GLY A 35 -9.00 -9.42 -17.52
N ARG A 36 -9.37 -8.96 -18.71
CA ARG A 36 -8.49 -8.88 -19.87
C ARG A 36 -8.26 -7.44 -20.28
N VAL A 37 -7.08 -7.16 -20.80
CA VAL A 37 -6.77 -5.86 -21.42
C VAL A 37 -7.51 -5.79 -22.75
N VAL A 38 -8.36 -4.78 -22.90
CA VAL A 38 -9.15 -4.55 -24.13
C VAL A 38 -8.67 -3.36 -24.93
N ARG A 39 -7.81 -2.51 -24.35
CA ARG A 39 -7.15 -1.41 -25.04
C ARG A 39 -5.81 -1.09 -24.42
N VAL A 40 -4.82 -0.84 -25.27
CA VAL A 40 -3.50 -0.31 -24.95
C VAL A 40 -3.27 0.88 -25.87
N THR A 41 -3.02 2.06 -25.31
CA THR A 41 -3.02 3.32 -26.07
C THR A 41 -2.12 4.33 -25.38
N THR A 42 -1.44 5.17 -26.16
CA THR A 42 -0.65 6.29 -25.64
C THR A 42 -1.47 7.58 -25.61
N GLU A 43 -2.51 7.65 -26.44
CA GLU A 43 -3.46 8.75 -26.52
C GLU A 43 -4.21 8.92 -25.19
N GLY A 44 -4.10 10.11 -24.58
CA GLY A 44 -4.77 10.43 -23.32
C GLY A 44 -4.06 9.89 -22.07
N ALA A 45 -2.93 9.20 -22.20
CA ALA A 45 -2.27 8.54 -21.07
C ALA A 45 -1.60 9.52 -20.09
N ALA A 46 -1.02 10.62 -20.60
CA ALA A 46 -0.42 11.66 -19.78
C ALA A 46 -1.50 12.44 -19.02
N GLU A 47 -2.60 12.79 -19.69
CA GLU A 47 -3.75 13.48 -19.11
C GLU A 47 -4.43 12.64 -18.03
N HIS A 48 -4.53 11.32 -18.25
CA HIS A 48 -5.02 10.40 -17.24
C HIS A 48 -4.10 10.34 -16.02
N SER A 49 -2.77 10.44 -16.22
CA SER A 49 -1.81 10.50 -15.12
C SER A 49 -1.98 11.78 -14.29
N GLU A 50 -2.23 12.93 -14.94
CA GLU A 50 -2.55 14.17 -14.22
C GLU A 50 -3.83 14.01 -13.41
N ALA A 51 -4.88 13.43 -13.99
CA ALA A 51 -6.14 13.22 -13.28
C ALA A 51 -5.96 12.33 -12.04
N LEU A 52 -5.15 11.27 -12.14
CA LEU A 52 -4.80 10.42 -11.00
C LEU A 52 -3.97 11.17 -9.95
N ALA A 53 -3.02 12.01 -10.38
CA ALA A 53 -2.24 12.83 -9.46
C ALA A 53 -3.11 13.82 -8.67
N GLN A 54 -4.06 14.48 -9.33
CA GLN A 54 -5.01 15.36 -8.64
C GLN A 54 -5.82 14.58 -7.59
N LYS A 55 -6.27 13.36 -7.94
CA LYS A 55 -7.08 12.52 -7.06
C LYS A 55 -6.31 11.98 -5.85
N TYR A 56 -5.06 11.54 -6.04
CA TYR A 56 -4.32 10.75 -5.05
C TYR A 56 -3.16 11.49 -4.39
N LEU A 57 -2.62 12.52 -5.04
CA LEU A 57 -1.52 13.34 -4.53
C LEU A 57 -1.96 14.77 -4.18
N GLY A 58 -3.14 15.20 -4.65
CA GLY A 58 -3.67 16.55 -4.41
C GLY A 58 -2.96 17.65 -5.21
N GLY A 59 -2.31 17.31 -6.32
CA GLY A 59 -1.54 18.27 -7.12
C GLY A 59 -1.14 17.73 -8.49
N PRO A 60 -0.36 18.52 -9.27
CA PRO A 60 0.13 18.10 -10.58
C PRO A 60 1.02 16.86 -10.47
N TYR A 61 1.06 16.04 -11.52
CA TYR A 61 1.86 14.83 -11.49
C TYR A 61 3.35 15.16 -11.42
N PRO A 62 4.12 14.51 -10.53
CA PRO A 62 5.56 14.77 -10.40
C PRO A 62 6.42 14.29 -11.57
N TRP A 63 5.83 13.64 -12.59
CA TRP A 63 6.56 13.06 -13.72
C TRP A 63 7.62 12.05 -13.31
N PHE A 64 7.24 11.07 -12.47
CA PHE A 64 8.15 9.99 -12.05
C PHE A 64 8.81 9.33 -13.26
N GLY A 65 10.15 9.35 -13.30
CA GLY A 65 10.94 8.78 -14.38
C GLY A 65 11.18 9.71 -15.59
N GLY A 66 10.74 10.97 -15.56
CA GLY A 66 11.03 11.95 -16.62
C GLY A 66 9.84 12.31 -17.51
N ARG A 67 9.96 13.45 -18.21
CA ARG A 67 8.94 13.99 -19.13
C ARG A 67 9.02 13.43 -20.55
N ASP A 68 10.17 12.87 -20.89
CA ASP A 68 10.48 12.21 -22.16
C ASP A 68 9.90 10.79 -22.24
N GLN A 69 9.32 10.28 -21.15
CA GLN A 69 8.70 8.95 -21.13
C GLN A 69 7.34 8.93 -21.83
N VAL A 70 7.15 7.91 -22.66
CA VAL A 70 5.87 7.58 -23.27
C VAL A 70 4.99 6.89 -22.22
N ARG A 71 3.89 7.54 -21.84
CA ARG A 71 2.89 6.96 -20.93
C ARG A 71 1.94 6.08 -21.73
N VAL A 72 1.55 4.95 -21.13
CA VAL A 72 0.64 3.97 -21.74
C VAL A 72 -0.56 3.78 -20.83
N LEU A 73 -1.75 3.90 -21.40
CA LEU A 73 -3.02 3.64 -20.74
C LEU A 73 -3.50 2.25 -21.10
N TYR A 74 -3.84 1.47 -20.07
CA TYR A 74 -4.44 0.14 -20.19
C TYR A 74 -5.90 0.20 -19.76
N VAL A 75 -6.80 -0.27 -20.62
CA VAL A 75 -8.21 -0.49 -20.25
C VAL A 75 -8.41 -1.97 -20.00
N ILE A 76 -8.83 -2.29 -18.78
CA ILE A 76 -9.11 -3.65 -18.35
C ILE A 76 -10.62 -3.85 -18.33
N GLN A 77 -11.12 -4.83 -19.06
CA GLN A 77 -12.50 -5.29 -18.95
C GLN A 77 -12.57 -6.34 -17.84
N PRO A 78 -13.31 -6.10 -16.74
CA PRO A 78 -13.52 -7.09 -15.70
C PRO A 78 -14.27 -8.31 -16.23
N GLU A 79 -13.82 -9.50 -15.85
CA GLU A 79 -14.49 -10.79 -16.14
C GLU A 79 -14.96 -11.47 -14.86
N ARG A 80 -14.24 -11.26 -13.76
CA ARG A 80 -14.61 -11.80 -12.45
C ARG A 80 -14.24 -10.84 -11.33
N ILE A 81 -15.21 -10.56 -10.47
CA ILE A 81 -15.04 -9.77 -9.25
C ILE A 81 -15.31 -10.71 -8.06
N SER A 82 -14.49 -10.63 -7.02
CA SER A 82 -14.65 -11.45 -5.82
C SER A 82 -14.19 -10.71 -4.58
N SER A 83 -14.91 -10.91 -3.48
CA SER A 83 -14.54 -10.44 -2.15
C SER A 83 -14.43 -11.62 -1.17
N PRO A 84 -13.75 -11.49 -0.03
CA PRO A 84 -13.75 -12.50 1.03
C PRO A 84 -15.13 -12.87 1.55
N ARG A 85 -16.14 -12.01 1.35
CA ARG A 85 -17.47 -12.12 1.97
C ARG A 85 -18.59 -12.44 0.96
N GLY A 86 -18.24 -12.89 -0.23
CA GLY A 86 -19.18 -13.11 -1.35
C GLY A 86 -19.04 -12.03 -2.40
#